data_AF-A0A3B0TFK9-F1
#
_entry.id   AF-A0A3B0TFK9-F1
#
_cell.length_a   1.000
_cell.length_b   1.000
_cell.length_c   1.000
_cell.angle_alpha   90.00
_cell.angle_beta   90.00
_cell.angle_gamma   90.00
#
_symmetry.space_group_name_H-M   'P 1'
#
loop_
_entity.id
_entity.type
_entity.pdbx_description
1 polymer ?
#
loop_
_entity_poly.entity_id
_entity_poly.type
_entity_poly.pdbx_seq_one_letter_code
_entity_poly.pdbx_strand_id
1 'polypeptide(L)'
;MLLPVNGLRRFATKYNIRTYFKRKGRAGKHEKQRKLMAALITKERATRLEGSFGKEKEHYHLKKIKARTKQAETLWIFFGIHTANALEIERRMANALQQTA
;
A
#
# COMPACT_ATOMS: atom_id res chain seq x y z
N MET A 1 6.14 2.23 -8.73
CA MET A 1 7.49 2.16 -8.12
C MET A 1 7.91 3.57 -7.70
N LEU A 2 7.65 3.96 -6.45
CA LEU A 2 8.05 5.31 -5.97
C LEU A 2 9.55 5.33 -5.70
N LEU A 3 10.30 6.14 -6.45
CA LEU A 3 11.71 6.37 -6.17
C LEU A 3 11.83 7.09 -4.82
N PRO A 4 12.59 6.56 -3.84
CA PRO A 4 12.75 7.22 -2.55
C PRO A 4 13.61 8.47 -2.71
N VAL A 5 12.96 9.63 -2.51
CA VAL A 5 13.58 10.95 -2.42
C VAL A 5 14.64 10.96 -1.32
N ASN A 6 15.72 11.72 -1.48
CA ASN A 6 16.84 11.73 -0.52
C ASN A 6 16.38 12.05 0.92
N GLY A 7 15.33 12.86 1.10
CA GLY A 7 14.74 13.14 2.41
C GLY A 7 14.19 11.90 3.11
N LEU A 8 13.45 11.04 2.40
CA LEU A 8 12.92 9.77 2.94
C LEU A 8 14.04 8.80 3.33
N ARG A 9 15.16 8.80 2.60
CA ARG A 9 16.33 7.99 2.95
C ARG A 9 16.98 8.47 4.24
N ARG A 10 17.18 9.78 4.38
CA ARG A 10 17.73 10.40 5.61
C ARG A 10 16.83 10.12 6.81
N PHE A 11 15.52 10.26 6.65
CA PHE A 11 14.55 9.91 7.69
C PHE A 11 14.68 8.45 8.12
N ALA A 12 14.64 7.51 7.16
CA ALA A 12 14.72 6.09 7.48
C ALA A 12 16.05 5.73 8.19
N THR A 13 17.17 6.32 7.76
CA THR A 13 18.46 6.14 8.43
C THR A 13 18.46 6.74 9.84
N LYS A 14 17.90 7.93 10.04
CA LYS A 14 17.82 8.60 11.36
C LYS A 14 17.11 7.74 12.40
N TYR A 15 16.05 7.03 12.00
CA TYR A 15 15.24 6.19 12.89
C TYR A 15 15.60 4.70 12.82
N ASN A 16 16.73 4.33 12.22
CA ASN A 16 17.15 2.93 12.03
C ASN A 16 16.09 2.03 11.37
N ILE A 17 15.24 2.61 10.52
CA ILE A 17 14.19 1.90 9.80
C ILE A 17 14.82 1.17 8.62
N ARG A 18 14.71 -0.17 8.61
CA ARG A 18 15.10 -0.97 7.45
C ARG A 18 14.11 -0.76 6.31
N THR A 19 14.62 -0.54 5.10
CA THR A 19 13.81 -0.20 3.93
C THR A 19 14.16 -1.06 2.72
N TYR A 20 13.19 -1.22 1.83
CA TYR A 20 13.31 -1.90 0.54
C TYR A 20 13.87 -0.98 -0.57
N PHE A 21 14.35 0.21 -0.22
CA PHE A 21 14.84 1.19 -1.18
C PHE A 21 15.99 0.64 -2.02
N LYS A 22 16.00 0.92 -3.33
CA LYS A 22 17.16 0.59 -4.19
C LYS A 22 18.39 1.31 -3.63
N ARG A 23 19.51 0.59 -3.51
CA ARG A 23 20.75 1.15 -2.96
C ARG A 23 21.38 2.13 -3.95
N LYS A 24 22.13 3.12 -3.45
CA LYS A 24 23.03 3.95 -4.25
C LYS A 24 24.47 3.43 -4.12
N GLY A 25 25.27 3.48 -5.19
CA GLY A 25 26.70 3.10 -5.20
C GLY A 25 27.00 1.59 -5.35
N ARG A 26 28.23 1.17 -4.99
CA ARG A 26 28.78 -0.22 -5.08
C ARG A 26 28.44 -1.18 -3.94
N ALA A 27 27.98 -2.39 -4.25
CA ALA A 27 27.47 -3.39 -3.29
C ALA A 27 28.41 -3.61 -2.09
N GLY A 28 27.83 -3.78 -0.90
CA GLY A 28 28.58 -4.11 0.32
C GLY A 28 28.68 -5.62 0.54
N LYS A 29 29.46 -6.04 1.55
CA LYS A 29 29.72 -7.46 1.87
C LYS A 29 28.45 -8.30 2.09
N HIS A 30 27.39 -7.69 2.67
CA HIS A 30 26.14 -8.36 3.04
C HIS A 30 24.97 -8.13 2.06
N GLU A 31 25.26 -7.99 0.77
CA GLU A 31 24.26 -7.60 -0.22
C GLU A 31 23.14 -8.63 -0.42
N LYS A 32 23.46 -9.92 -0.34
CA LYS A 32 22.47 -11.02 -0.39
C LYS A 32 21.42 -10.91 0.71
N GLN A 33 21.86 -10.71 1.97
CA GLN A 33 20.97 -10.57 3.12
C GLN A 33 20.11 -9.31 3.01
N ARG A 34 20.67 -8.20 2.51
CA ARG A 34 19.90 -6.97 2.24
C ARG A 34 18.80 -7.18 1.22
N LYS A 35 19.07 -7.91 0.12
CA LYS A 35 18.08 -8.23 -0.91
C LYS A 35 16.92 -9.05 -0.35
N LEU A 36 17.22 -10.08 0.44
CA LEU A 36 16.20 -10.90 1.11
C LEU A 36 15.31 -10.05 2.01
N MET A 37 15.91 -9.21 2.86
CA MET A 37 15.17 -8.29 3.74
C MET A 37 14.31 -7.30 2.95
N ALA A 38 14.83 -6.73 1.86
CA ALA A 38 14.07 -5.83 1.00
C ALA A 38 12.89 -6.53 0.32
N ALA A 39 13.05 -7.79 -0.10
CA ALA A 39 11.98 -8.59 -0.69
C ALA A 39 10.87 -8.86 0.33
N LEU A 40 11.22 -9.26 1.56
CA LEU A 40 10.26 -9.46 2.65
C LEU A 40 9.49 -8.18 2.98
N ILE A 41 10.20 -7.05 3.15
CA ILE A 41 9.56 -5.75 3.40
C ILE A 41 8.64 -5.35 2.23
N THR A 42 9.03 -5.64 0.98
CA THR A 42 8.20 -5.35 -0.18
C THR A 42 6.93 -6.20 -0.18
N LYS A 43 7.06 -7.50 0.11
CA LYS A 43 5.94 -8.43 0.20
C LYS A 43 4.97 -8.00 1.30
N GLU A 44 5.47 -7.73 2.50
CA GLU A 44 4.63 -7.28 3.62
C GLU A 44 3.93 -5.95 3.31
N ARG A 45 4.64 -4.98 2.72
CA ARG A 45 4.04 -3.71 2.30
C ARG A 45 2.98 -3.91 1.23
N ALA A 46 3.23 -4.76 0.25
CA ALA A 46 2.25 -5.10 -0.78
C ALA A 46 1.02 -5.74 -0.13
N THR A 47 1.20 -6.74 0.73
CA THR A 47 0.10 -7.40 1.45
C THR A 47 -0.69 -6.44 2.35
N ARG A 48 -0.03 -5.54 3.10
CA ARG A 48 -0.72 -4.55 3.94
C ARG A 48 -1.48 -3.52 3.10
N LEU A 49 -0.89 -3.04 2.01
CA LEU A 49 -1.53 -2.08 1.10
C LEU A 49 -2.67 -2.74 0.31
N GLU A 50 -2.47 -3.96 -0.18
CA GLU A 50 -3.49 -4.79 -0.83
C GLU A 50 -4.56 -5.27 0.15
N GLY A 51 -4.27 -5.40 1.44
CA GLY A 51 -5.28 -5.65 2.46
C GLY A 51 -6.33 -4.53 2.54
N SER A 52 -5.94 -3.30 2.21
CA SER A 52 -6.86 -2.14 2.15
C SER A 52 -7.40 -1.84 0.74
N PHE A 53 -6.73 -2.29 -0.32
CA PHE A 53 -6.99 -1.82 -1.70
C PHE A 53 -7.06 -2.95 -2.75
N GLY A 54 -6.62 -4.15 -2.40
CA GLY A 54 -6.31 -5.26 -3.31
C GLY A 54 -7.42 -6.28 -3.50
N LYS A 55 -8.24 -6.56 -2.47
CA LYS A 55 -9.39 -7.49 -2.60
C LYS A 55 -10.50 -6.95 -3.50
N GLU A 56 -10.61 -5.63 -3.61
CA GLU A 56 -11.83 -4.98 -4.09
C GLU A 56 -11.61 -4.09 -5.33
N LYS A 57 -10.39 -4.08 -5.88
CA LYS A 57 -10.05 -3.28 -7.08
C LYS A 57 -10.94 -3.60 -8.29
N GLU A 58 -11.31 -4.86 -8.44
CA GLU A 58 -12.28 -5.33 -9.45
C GLU A 58 -13.71 -4.92 -9.05
N HIS A 59 -14.06 -5.08 -7.78
CA HIS A 59 -15.43 -4.95 -7.27
C HIS A 59 -15.96 -3.51 -7.27
N TYR A 60 -15.08 -2.52 -7.11
CA TYR A 60 -15.43 -1.09 -7.17
C TYR A 60 -15.00 -0.39 -8.47
N HIS A 61 -14.75 -1.15 -9.54
CA HIS A 61 -14.34 -0.61 -10.85
C HIS A 61 -13.08 0.28 -10.84
N LEU A 62 -12.23 0.17 -9.81
CA LEU A 62 -10.98 0.91 -9.66
C LEU A 62 -9.83 0.35 -10.52
N LYS A 63 -10.09 -0.71 -11.30
CA LYS A 63 -9.13 -1.32 -12.23
C LYS A 63 -8.63 -0.35 -13.31
N LYS A 64 -9.49 0.57 -13.74
CA LYS A 64 -9.14 1.65 -14.69
C LYS A 64 -9.85 2.94 -14.32
N ILE A 65 -9.07 3.93 -13.88
CA ILE A 65 -9.60 5.26 -13.57
C ILE A 65 -9.76 6.03 -14.88
N LYS A 66 -11.01 6.33 -15.26
CA LYS A 66 -11.33 7.10 -16.48
C LYS A 66 -11.26 8.61 -16.24
N ALA A 67 -10.29 9.09 -15.49
CA ALA A 67 -10.12 10.52 -15.23
C ALA A 67 -9.05 11.12 -16.15
N ARG A 68 -9.27 12.36 -16.59
CA ARG A 68 -8.39 13.07 -17.55
C ARG A 68 -7.40 14.02 -16.87
N THR A 69 -7.65 14.38 -15.61
CA THR A 69 -6.81 15.29 -14.83
C THR A 69 -6.40 14.65 -13.51
N LYS A 70 -5.22 15.02 -12.99
CA LYS A 70 -4.67 14.48 -11.74
C LYS A 70 -5.58 14.69 -10.53
N GLN A 71 -6.28 15.83 -10.47
CA GLN A 71 -7.21 16.16 -9.39
C GLN A 71 -8.42 15.22 -9.41
N ALA A 72 -9.01 15.00 -10.59
CA ALA A 72 -10.10 14.06 -10.76
C ALA A 72 -9.65 12.63 -10.46
N GLU A 73 -8.47 12.22 -10.92
CA GLU A 73 -7.90 10.90 -10.61
C GLU A 73 -7.78 10.67 -9.09
N THR A 74 -7.30 11.67 -8.36
CA THR A 74 -7.17 11.63 -6.91
C THR A 74 -8.54 11.51 -6.24
N LEU A 75 -9.52 12.29 -6.70
CA LEU A 75 -10.89 12.28 -6.18
C LEU A 75 -11.58 10.93 -6.41
N TRP A 76 -11.43 10.35 -7.61
CA TRP A 76 -11.99 9.05 -7.97
C TRP A 76 -11.41 7.92 -7.11
N ILE A 77 -10.09 7.94 -6.88
CA ILE A 77 -9.44 6.98 -5.97
C ILE A 77 -9.98 7.17 -4.55
N PHE A 78 -10.07 8.41 -4.07
CA PHE A 78 -10.51 8.72 -2.71
C PHE A 78 -11.92 8.19 -2.45
N PHE A 79 -12.88 8.52 -3.32
CA PHE A 79 -14.26 8.04 -3.21
C PHE A 79 -14.35 6.53 -3.33
N GLY A 80 -13.66 5.93 -4.31
CA GLY A 80 -13.69 4.48 -4.47
C GLY A 80 -13.19 3.72 -3.23
N ILE A 81 -12.15 4.22 -2.56
CA ILE A 81 -11.65 3.62 -1.31
C ILE A 81 -12.61 3.83 -0.14
N HIS A 82 -13.21 5.02 -0.01
CA HIS A 82 -14.09 5.31 1.13
C HIS A 82 -15.40 4.55 1.04
N THR A 83 -16.01 4.49 -0.15
CA THR A 83 -17.22 3.70 -0.38
C THR A 83 -16.97 2.22 -0.13
N ALA A 84 -15.82 1.71 -0.57
CA ALA A 84 -15.40 0.33 -0.31
C ALA A 84 -15.34 -0.01 1.17
N ASN A 85 -14.63 0.83 1.93
CA ASN A 85 -14.45 0.63 3.35
C ASN A 85 -15.77 0.76 4.12
N ALA A 86 -16.63 1.71 3.74
CA ALA A 86 -17.94 1.88 4.36
C ALA A 86 -18.83 0.64 4.16
N LEU A 87 -18.87 0.08 2.94
CA LEU A 87 -19.64 -1.13 2.63
C LEU A 87 -19.11 -2.35 3.41
N GLU A 88 -17.79 -2.53 3.50
CA GLU A 88 -17.18 -3.61 4.26
C GLU A 88 -17.48 -3.50 5.77
N ILE A 89 -17.46 -2.28 6.32
CA ILE A 89 -17.84 -2.03 7.72
C ILE A 89 -19.31 -2.38 7.93
N GLU A 90 -20.21 -1.94 7.04
CA GLU A 90 -21.63 -2.26 7.12
C GLU A 90 -21.88 -3.77 7.08
N ARG A 91 -21.26 -4.50 6.15
CA ARG A 91 -21.35 -5.97 6.08
C ARG A 91 -20.90 -6.64 7.38
N ARG A 92 -19.82 -6.16 8.00
CA ARG A 92 -19.33 -6.67 9.28
C ARG A 92 -20.32 -6.40 10.42
N MET A 93 -20.89 -5.19 10.46
CA MET A 93 -21.90 -4.83 11.46
C MET A 93 -23.17 -5.67 11.31
N ALA A 94 -23.66 -5.86 10.08
CA ALA A 94 -24.82 -6.70 9.80
C ALA A 94 -24.60 -8.17 10.23
N ASN A 95 -23.43 -8.74 9.92
CA ASN A 95 -23.09 -10.11 10.33
C ASN A 95 -22.97 -10.24 11.86
N ALA A 96 -22.43 -9.23 12.56
CA ALA A 96 -22.35 -9.24 14.02
C ALA A 96 -23.73 -9.14 14.69
N LEU A 97 -24.64 -8.34 14.12
CA LEU A 97 -26.04 -8.26 14.56
C LEU A 97 -26.79 -9.58 14.35
N GLN A 98 -26.55 -10.29 13.23
CA GLN A 98 -27.17 -11.60 12.98
C GLN A 98 -26.67 -12.71 13.89
N GLN A 99 -25.45 -12.61 14.43
CA GLN A 99 -24.90 -13.60 15.37
C GLN A 99 -25.36 -13.38 16.82
N THR A 100 -25.93 -12.20 17.11
CA THR A 100 -26.40 -11.84 18.45
C THR A 100 -27.92 -11.98 18.61
N ALA A 101 -28.65 -12.20 17.52
CA ALA A 101 -30.07 -12.56 17.48
C ALA A 101 -30.25 -14.09 17.42
#